data_AF-W5SG06-F1
#
_entry.id   AF-W5SG06-F1
#
_cell.length_a   1.000
_cell.length_b   1.000
_cell.length_c   1.000
_cell.angle_alpha   90.00
_cell.angle_beta   90.00
_cell.angle_gamma   90.00
#
_symmetry.space_group_name_H-M   'P 1'
#
loop_
_entity.id
_entity.type
_entity.pdbx_description
1 polymer ?
#
loop_
_entity_poly.entity_id
_entity_poly.type
_entity_poly.pdbx_seq_one_letter_code
_entity_poly.pdbx_strand_id
1 'polypeptide(L)'
;MRNGEKMINKSFCLKIIIMLLSGSNLIKAEEEKEDSLLLYRQGKFQEAIINTQEELKYKPKNLDARSILIWSLIATGEYKRAELESIKGLEINKYDPRIIQALGEAYFFQGQYNNALKYFQKYISFGSNGARIVKVYILIADSFYKLERYNEADFAYENALRFLPNNQNILLKLAKSRLNAQNKILAKDTLIKLLTLNPNHSEAKKLLEKIEKSNHNS
;
A
#
# COMPACT_ATOMS: atom_id res chain seq x y z
N MET A 1 -5.09 -81.59 -20.77
CA MET A 1 -4.12 -80.48 -20.64
C MET A 1 -4.79 -79.22 -21.15
N ARG A 2 -5.04 -78.26 -20.26
CA ARG A 2 -5.96 -77.12 -20.42
C ARG A 2 -5.11 -75.84 -20.44
N ASN A 3 -4.76 -75.33 -21.61
CA ASN A 3 -4.08 -74.05 -21.74
C ASN A 3 -5.11 -72.98 -22.11
N GLY A 4 -5.71 -72.40 -21.08
CA GLY A 4 -6.28 -71.06 -21.19
C GLY A 4 -5.15 -70.05 -21.02
N GLU A 5 -5.10 -69.03 -21.87
CA GLU A 5 -5.22 -67.63 -21.43
C GLU A 5 -5.00 -66.66 -22.61
N LYS A 6 -6.02 -65.82 -22.81
CA LYS A 6 -5.91 -64.39 -23.10
C LYS A 6 -5.27 -63.98 -24.44
N MET A 7 -6.04 -64.12 -25.52
CA MET A 7 -6.01 -63.10 -26.59
C MET A 7 -6.73 -61.84 -26.08
N ILE A 8 -5.99 -60.99 -25.38
CA ILE A 8 -6.44 -59.62 -25.10
C ILE A 8 -6.48 -58.91 -26.46
N ASN A 9 -7.69 -58.62 -26.90
CA ASN A 9 -8.01 -57.97 -28.16
C ASN A 9 -7.21 -56.67 -28.29
N LYS A 10 -6.23 -56.62 -29.20
CA LYS A 10 -5.35 -55.45 -29.45
C LYS A 10 -6.15 -54.16 -29.69
N SER A 11 -7.40 -54.26 -30.16
CA SER A 11 -8.32 -53.13 -30.36
C SER A 11 -8.81 -52.52 -29.03
N PHE A 12 -8.93 -53.32 -27.96
CA PHE A 12 -9.34 -52.86 -26.63
C PHE A 12 -8.20 -52.12 -25.91
N CYS A 13 -6.96 -52.62 -26.02
CA CYS A 13 -5.77 -51.93 -25.51
C CYS A 13 -5.54 -50.59 -26.21
N LEU A 14 -5.80 -50.48 -27.52
CA LEU A 14 -5.63 -49.23 -28.25
C LEU A 14 -6.65 -48.15 -27.83
N LYS A 15 -7.90 -48.54 -27.51
CA LYS A 15 -8.91 -47.62 -26.97
C LYS A 15 -8.59 -47.15 -25.54
N ILE A 16 -8.03 -48.03 -24.70
CA ILE A 16 -7.56 -47.64 -23.35
C ILE A 16 -6.35 -46.71 -23.44
N ILE A 17 -5.42 -46.95 -24.37
CA ILE A 17 -4.26 -46.06 -24.57
C ILE A 17 -4.70 -44.69 -25.09
N ILE A 18 -5.69 -44.60 -25.99
CA ILE A 18 -6.25 -43.33 -26.45
C ILE A 18 -7.04 -42.61 -25.35
N MET A 19 -7.72 -43.35 -24.46
CA MET A 19 -8.44 -42.79 -23.31
C MET A 19 -7.51 -42.34 -22.17
N LEU A 20 -6.33 -42.94 -22.05
CA LEU A 20 -5.26 -42.48 -21.14
C LEU A 20 -4.49 -41.29 -21.72
N LEU A 21 -4.36 -41.20 -23.05
CA LEU A 21 -3.74 -40.06 -23.75
C LEU A 21 -4.67 -38.83 -23.86
N SER A 22 -5.98 -39.02 -23.78
CA SER A 22 -6.93 -37.90 -23.58
C SER A 22 -7.01 -37.48 -22.10
N GLY A 23 -6.75 -38.39 -21.16
CA GLY A 23 -6.58 -38.09 -19.74
C GLY A 23 -5.34 -37.25 -19.43
N SER A 24 -4.24 -37.44 -20.18
CA SER A 24 -3.02 -36.61 -20.03
C SER A 24 -3.15 -35.19 -20.58
N ASN A 25 -4.20 -34.91 -21.37
CA ASN A 25 -4.51 -33.54 -21.86
C ASN A 25 -5.59 -32.83 -21.03
N LEU A 26 -6.18 -33.48 -20.00
CA LEU A 26 -6.97 -32.77 -18.98
C LEU A 26 -6.11 -32.13 -17.88
N ILE A 27 -4.78 -32.28 -17.97
CA ILE A 27 -3.79 -31.55 -17.15
C ILE A 27 -3.29 -30.30 -17.88
N LYS A 28 -3.93 -29.90 -18.99
CA LYS A 28 -3.60 -28.63 -19.65
C LYS A 28 -4.13 -27.46 -18.82
N ALA A 29 -3.17 -26.82 -18.16
CA ALA A 29 -3.20 -25.47 -17.59
C ALA A 29 -3.84 -25.29 -16.21
N GLU A 30 -3.28 -25.94 -15.19
CA GLU A 30 -2.79 -25.09 -14.10
C GLU A 30 -1.53 -24.42 -14.66
N GLU A 31 -1.73 -23.34 -15.41
CA GLU A 31 -0.65 -22.39 -15.67
C GLU A 31 -0.06 -22.11 -14.28
N GLU A 32 1.23 -22.41 -14.07
CA GLU A 32 1.89 -22.21 -12.78
C GLU A 32 1.94 -20.70 -12.54
N LYS A 33 0.82 -20.17 -12.05
CA LYS A 33 0.50 -18.76 -12.09
C LYS A 33 1.38 -18.09 -11.05
N GLU A 34 2.20 -17.15 -11.51
CA GLU A 34 3.17 -16.48 -10.65
C GLU A 34 2.48 -15.92 -9.40
N ASP A 35 3.03 -16.22 -8.22
CA ASP A 35 2.42 -15.85 -6.94
C ASP A 35 2.03 -14.36 -6.91
N SER A 36 0.79 -14.09 -6.49
CA SER A 36 0.23 -12.74 -6.48
C SER A 36 1.09 -11.74 -5.70
N LEU A 37 1.74 -12.17 -4.61
CA LEU A 37 2.61 -11.32 -3.81
C LEU A 37 3.94 -11.06 -4.53
N LEU A 38 4.47 -12.03 -5.27
CA LEU A 38 5.64 -11.85 -6.13
C LEU A 38 5.37 -10.86 -7.26
N LEU A 39 4.25 -11.00 -7.97
CA LEU A 39 3.81 -10.06 -9.01
C LEU A 39 3.72 -8.62 -8.46
N TYR A 40 3.10 -8.46 -7.28
CA TYR A 40 3.02 -7.17 -6.60
C TYR A 40 4.41 -6.59 -6.28
N ARG A 41 5.33 -7.42 -5.76
CA ARG A 41 6.71 -6.98 -5.42
C ARG A 41 7.54 -6.60 -6.64
N GLN A 42 7.27 -7.22 -7.80
CA GLN A 42 7.89 -6.86 -9.08
C GLN A 42 7.28 -5.61 -9.72
N GLY A 43 6.23 -5.02 -9.13
CA GLY A 43 5.53 -3.87 -9.69
C GLY A 43 4.53 -4.23 -10.80
N LYS A 44 4.30 -5.52 -11.06
CA LYS A 44 3.31 -6.02 -12.02
C LYS A 44 1.90 -5.97 -11.43
N PHE A 45 1.44 -4.77 -11.08
CA PHE A 45 0.22 -4.59 -10.29
C PHE A 45 -1.04 -5.07 -11.01
N GLN A 46 -1.13 -4.88 -12.34
CA GLN A 46 -2.28 -5.35 -13.10
C GLN A 46 -2.37 -6.87 -13.16
N GLU A 47 -1.24 -7.56 -13.34
CA GLU A 47 -1.19 -9.02 -13.28
C GLU A 47 -1.55 -9.53 -11.87
N ALA A 48 -1.05 -8.87 -10.82
CA ALA A 48 -1.42 -9.19 -9.44
C ALA A 48 -2.92 -8.99 -9.16
N ILE A 49 -3.55 -7.97 -9.74
CA ILE A 49 -5.01 -7.75 -9.66
C ILE A 49 -5.75 -8.92 -10.30
N ILE A 50 -5.40 -9.29 -11.53
CA ILE A 50 -6.02 -10.41 -12.24
C ILE A 50 -5.83 -11.70 -11.43
N ASN A 51 -4.63 -11.92 -10.88
CA ASN A 51 -4.34 -13.14 -10.16
C ASN A 51 -5.14 -13.28 -8.85
N THR A 52 -5.09 -12.25 -8.02
CA THR A 52 -5.87 -12.20 -6.77
C THR A 52 -7.38 -12.24 -7.00
N GLN A 53 -7.90 -11.68 -8.09
CA GLN A 53 -9.31 -11.79 -8.42
C GLN A 53 -9.75 -13.23 -8.71
N GLU A 54 -8.95 -13.98 -9.47
CA GLU A 54 -9.22 -15.41 -9.69
C GLU A 54 -9.13 -16.19 -8.37
N GLU A 55 -8.11 -15.96 -7.54
CA GLU A 55 -7.98 -16.61 -6.24
C GLU A 55 -9.21 -16.38 -5.35
N LEU A 56 -9.73 -15.15 -5.33
CA LEU A 56 -10.88 -14.76 -4.53
C LEU A 56 -12.20 -15.31 -5.06
N LYS A 57 -12.30 -15.72 -6.34
CA LYS A 57 -13.48 -16.47 -6.83
C LYS A 57 -13.62 -17.81 -6.14
N TYR A 58 -12.51 -18.52 -5.95
CA TYR A 58 -12.49 -19.85 -5.31
C TYR A 58 -12.36 -19.77 -3.78
N LYS A 59 -11.66 -18.76 -3.26
CA LYS A 59 -11.40 -18.55 -1.83
C LYS A 59 -11.81 -17.13 -1.40
N PRO A 60 -13.11 -16.79 -1.36
CA PRO A 60 -13.58 -15.42 -1.14
C PRO A 60 -13.19 -14.81 0.22
N LYS A 61 -12.89 -15.65 1.21
CA LYS A 61 -12.45 -15.25 2.55
C LYS A 61 -10.93 -15.16 2.71
N ASN A 62 -10.15 -15.36 1.65
CA ASN A 62 -8.69 -15.27 1.70
C ASN A 62 -8.24 -13.80 1.90
N LEU A 63 -7.89 -13.45 3.13
CA LEU A 63 -7.44 -12.10 3.50
C LEU A 63 -6.09 -11.73 2.89
N ASP A 64 -5.22 -12.70 2.59
CA ASP A 64 -3.91 -12.43 2.01
C ASP A 64 -4.05 -12.02 0.54
N ALA A 65 -4.78 -12.81 -0.26
CA ALA A 65 -5.12 -12.48 -1.64
C ALA A 65 -5.86 -11.13 -1.73
N ARG A 66 -6.81 -10.91 -0.81
CA ARG A 66 -7.55 -9.63 -0.74
C ARG A 66 -6.65 -8.46 -0.37
N SER A 67 -5.71 -8.63 0.55
CA SER A 67 -4.75 -7.58 0.90
C SER A 67 -3.88 -7.20 -0.31
N ILE A 68 -3.39 -8.19 -1.06
CA ILE A 68 -2.60 -7.96 -2.28
C ILE A 68 -3.44 -7.26 -3.34
N LEU A 69 -4.69 -7.69 -3.55
CA LEU A 69 -5.62 -7.01 -4.46
C LEU A 69 -5.76 -5.53 -4.11
N ILE A 70 -6.03 -5.22 -2.84
CA ILE A 70 -6.20 -3.84 -2.37
C ILE A 70 -4.92 -3.03 -2.60
N TRP A 71 -3.75 -3.57 -2.25
CA TRP A 71 -2.48 -2.86 -2.45
C TRP A 71 -2.17 -2.61 -3.92
N SER A 72 -2.45 -3.57 -4.79
CA SER A 72 -2.29 -3.41 -6.24
C SER A 72 -3.26 -2.36 -6.80
N LEU A 73 -4.52 -2.35 -6.35
CA LEU A 73 -5.51 -1.33 -6.73
C LEU A 73 -5.07 0.08 -6.29
N ILE A 74 -4.48 0.22 -5.10
CA ILE A 74 -3.91 1.50 -4.66
C ILE A 74 -2.76 1.90 -5.57
N ALA A 75 -1.86 0.97 -5.91
CA ALA A 75 -0.72 1.24 -6.77
C ALA A 75 -1.12 1.62 -8.21
N THR A 76 -2.25 1.12 -8.72
CA THR A 76 -2.79 1.49 -10.05
C THR A 76 -3.70 2.72 -10.02
N GLY A 77 -3.89 3.35 -8.86
CA GLY A 77 -4.74 4.54 -8.73
C GLY A 77 -6.25 4.26 -8.62
N GLU A 78 -6.64 2.99 -8.50
CA GLU A 78 -8.02 2.54 -8.47
C GLU A 78 -8.62 2.61 -7.05
N TYR A 79 -8.50 3.79 -6.44
CA TYR A 79 -8.76 3.99 -5.01
C TYR A 79 -10.20 3.66 -4.60
N LYS A 80 -11.19 3.90 -5.48
CA LYS A 80 -12.59 3.56 -5.19
C LYS A 80 -12.80 2.04 -5.14
N ARG A 81 -12.15 1.27 -6.02
CA ARG A 81 -12.18 -0.20 -5.97
C ARG A 81 -11.43 -0.70 -4.74
N ALA A 82 -10.30 -0.09 -4.40
CA ALA A 82 -9.54 -0.42 -3.19
C ALA A 82 -10.38 -0.23 -1.92
N GLU A 83 -11.17 0.84 -1.84
CA GLU A 83 -12.13 1.07 -0.74
C GLU A 83 -13.15 -0.06 -0.64
N LEU A 84 -13.82 -0.42 -1.73
CA LEU A 84 -14.84 -1.47 -1.76
C LEU A 84 -14.27 -2.83 -1.35
N GLU A 85 -13.10 -3.21 -1.88
CA GLU A 85 -12.45 -4.48 -1.51
C GLU A 85 -11.93 -4.47 -0.06
N SER A 86 -11.54 -3.31 0.45
CA SER A 86 -11.18 -3.15 1.86
C SER A 86 -12.37 -3.34 2.78
N ILE A 87 -13.53 -2.77 2.45
CA ILE A 87 -14.77 -2.95 3.23
C ILE A 87 -15.12 -4.44 3.32
N LYS A 88 -15.15 -5.15 2.20
CA LYS A 88 -15.35 -6.61 2.17
C LYS A 88 -14.32 -7.38 3.01
N GLY A 89 -13.07 -6.92 3.01
CA GLY A 89 -12.01 -7.50 3.84
C GLY A 89 -12.26 -7.33 5.33
N LEU A 90 -12.74 -6.15 5.73
CA LEU A 90 -13.08 -5.86 7.13
C LEU A 90 -14.39 -6.54 7.59
N GLU A 91 -15.28 -6.93 6.68
CA GLU A 91 -16.40 -7.82 6.98
C GLU A 91 -15.93 -9.22 7.41
N ILE A 92 -14.82 -9.71 6.82
CA ILE A 92 -14.20 -10.99 7.18
C ILE A 92 -13.41 -10.86 8.49
N ASN A 93 -12.58 -9.81 8.61
CA ASN A 93 -11.85 -9.50 9.83
C ASN A 93 -11.78 -7.98 10.06
N LYS A 94 -12.61 -7.50 10.99
CA LYS A 94 -12.72 -6.06 11.34
C LYS A 94 -11.46 -5.44 11.97
N TYR A 95 -10.47 -6.26 12.30
CA TYR A 95 -9.23 -5.88 12.99
C TYR A 95 -7.97 -6.15 12.18
N ASP A 96 -8.07 -6.55 10.89
CA ASP A 96 -6.86 -6.77 10.08
C ASP A 96 -6.13 -5.43 9.84
N PRO A 97 -4.93 -5.23 10.41
CA PRO A 97 -4.24 -3.95 10.35
C PRO A 97 -3.79 -3.60 8.93
N ARG A 98 -3.55 -4.60 8.06
CA ARG A 98 -3.15 -4.39 6.66
C ARG A 98 -4.27 -3.73 5.87
N ILE A 99 -5.49 -4.23 6.07
CA ILE A 99 -6.68 -3.74 5.38
C ILE A 99 -7.14 -2.40 5.96
N ILE A 100 -7.07 -2.22 7.27
CA ILE A 100 -7.36 -0.92 7.92
C ILE A 100 -6.43 0.17 7.38
N GLN A 101 -5.11 -0.11 7.31
CA GLN A 101 -4.14 0.83 6.76
C GLN A 101 -4.42 1.15 5.29
N ALA A 102 -4.68 0.11 4.48
CA ALA A 102 -4.95 0.27 3.06
C ALA A 102 -6.25 1.05 2.80
N LEU A 103 -7.28 0.87 3.63
CA LEU A 103 -8.52 1.66 3.55
C LEU A 103 -8.28 3.14 3.87
N GLY A 104 -7.48 3.44 4.90
CA GLY A 104 -7.07 4.82 5.18
C GLY A 104 -6.33 5.45 4.00
N GLU A 105 -5.44 4.68 3.36
CA GLU A 105 -4.70 5.12 2.17
C GLU A 105 -5.62 5.34 0.96
N ALA A 106 -6.58 4.44 0.71
CA ALA A 106 -7.58 4.61 -0.34
C ALA A 106 -8.42 5.88 -0.11
N TYR A 107 -8.82 6.17 1.14
CA TYR A 107 -9.53 7.42 1.46
C TYR A 107 -8.67 8.66 1.25
N PHE A 108 -7.39 8.61 1.63
CA PHE A 108 -6.45 9.72 1.44
C PHE A 108 -6.35 10.12 -0.03
N PHE A 109 -6.12 9.15 -0.92
CA PHE A 109 -5.98 9.42 -2.34
C PHE A 109 -7.29 9.82 -3.02
N GLN A 110 -8.44 9.48 -2.45
CA GLN A 110 -9.74 10.02 -2.85
C GLN A 110 -10.00 11.45 -2.34
N GLY A 111 -9.08 12.05 -1.58
CA GLY A 111 -9.27 13.37 -0.96
C GLY A 111 -10.18 13.36 0.28
N GLN A 112 -10.59 12.18 0.75
CA GLN A 112 -11.46 12.02 1.92
C GLN A 112 -10.61 12.01 3.21
N TYR A 113 -9.96 13.13 3.50
CA TYR A 113 -8.94 13.22 4.55
C TYR A 113 -9.46 12.88 5.96
N ASN A 114 -10.69 13.28 6.30
CA ASN A 114 -11.29 12.92 7.60
C ASN A 114 -11.51 11.40 7.75
N ASN A 115 -11.94 10.72 6.68
CA ASN A 115 -12.07 9.27 6.68
C ASN A 115 -10.70 8.59 6.75
N ALA A 116 -9.71 9.10 6.01
CA ALA A 116 -8.34 8.60 6.07
C ALA A 116 -7.79 8.64 7.51
N LEU A 117 -7.92 9.79 8.18
CA LEU A 117 -7.50 10.00 9.57
C LEU A 117 -8.15 9.01 10.53
N LYS A 118 -9.46 8.75 10.40
CA LYS A 118 -10.17 7.76 11.22
C LYS A 118 -9.55 6.36 11.13
N TYR A 119 -9.26 5.90 9.92
CA TYR A 119 -8.67 4.57 9.72
C TYR A 119 -7.19 4.51 10.09
N PHE A 120 -6.43 5.58 9.89
CA PHE A 120 -5.05 5.65 10.37
C PHE A 120 -4.96 5.68 11.89
N GLN A 121 -5.85 6.40 12.58
CA GLN A 121 -5.93 6.36 14.04
C GLN A 121 -6.27 4.94 14.54
N LYS A 122 -7.22 4.26 13.88
CA LYS A 122 -7.53 2.86 14.17
C LYS A 122 -6.31 1.95 13.95
N TYR A 123 -5.56 2.14 12.87
CA TYR A 123 -4.33 1.38 12.61
C TYR A 123 -3.28 1.54 13.71
N ILE A 124 -3.04 2.77 14.18
CA ILE A 124 -2.12 3.07 15.27
C ILE A 124 -2.61 2.44 16.59
N SER A 125 -3.92 2.46 16.85
CA SER A 125 -4.49 1.91 18.09
C SER A 125 -4.29 0.40 18.27
N PHE A 126 -4.06 -0.35 17.18
CA PHE A 126 -3.76 -1.79 17.25
C PHE A 126 -2.29 -2.12 17.51
N GLY A 127 -1.49 -1.12 17.90
CA GLY A 127 -0.07 -1.33 18.21
C GLY A 127 0.76 -1.69 16.97
N SER A 128 0.24 -1.36 15.77
CA SER A 128 0.92 -1.65 14.51
C SER A 128 2.29 -0.98 14.51
N ASN A 129 3.34 -1.81 14.47
CA ASN A 129 4.74 -1.39 14.48
C ASN A 129 5.43 -1.83 13.17
N GLY A 130 6.64 -1.32 12.92
CA GLY A 130 7.43 -1.66 11.74
C GLY A 130 7.31 -0.67 10.56
N ALA A 131 7.84 -1.04 9.40
CA ALA A 131 8.15 -0.12 8.30
C ALA A 131 6.97 0.74 7.79
N ARG A 132 5.73 0.24 7.92
CA ARG A 132 4.53 0.96 7.44
C ARG A 132 4.11 2.13 8.34
N ILE A 133 4.51 2.13 9.62
CA ILE A 133 4.08 3.17 10.56
C ILE A 133 4.54 4.57 10.12
N VAL A 134 5.73 4.66 9.53
CA VAL A 134 6.28 5.92 9.04
C VAL A 134 5.44 6.48 7.89
N LYS A 135 5.04 5.63 6.94
CA LYS A 135 4.14 6.01 5.85
C LYS A 135 2.80 6.51 6.40
N VAL A 136 2.26 5.83 7.42
CA VAL A 136 1.00 6.25 8.04
C VAL A 136 1.12 7.62 8.71
N TYR A 137 2.18 7.90 9.47
CA TYR A 137 2.38 9.23 10.05
C TYR A 137 2.50 10.33 8.99
N ILE A 138 3.19 10.06 7.87
CA ILE A 138 3.27 11.00 6.75
C ILE A 138 1.88 11.25 6.15
N LEU A 139 1.08 10.21 5.93
CA LEU A 139 -0.28 10.34 5.38
C LEU A 139 -1.24 11.04 6.35
N ILE A 140 -1.10 10.82 7.66
CA ILE A 140 -1.82 11.58 8.69
C ILE A 140 -1.45 13.06 8.60
N ALA A 141 -0.15 13.37 8.55
CA ALA A 141 0.34 14.74 8.49
C ALA A 141 -0.11 15.44 7.21
N ASP A 142 0.01 14.78 6.06
CA ASP A 142 -0.49 15.28 4.78
C ASP A 142 -2.01 15.48 4.80
N SER A 143 -2.77 14.60 5.47
CA SER A 143 -4.23 14.76 5.64
C SER A 143 -4.57 16.00 6.44
N PHE A 144 -3.90 16.20 7.59
CA PHE A 144 -4.09 17.41 8.40
C PHE A 144 -3.67 18.67 7.65
N TYR A 145 -2.56 18.63 6.91
CA TYR A 145 -2.10 19.76 6.10
C TYR A 145 -3.12 20.14 5.03
N LYS A 146 -3.74 19.15 4.37
CA LYS A 146 -4.79 19.37 3.36
C LYS A 146 -6.10 19.87 3.95
N LEU A 147 -6.33 19.62 5.25
CA LEU A 147 -7.44 20.17 6.02
C LEU A 147 -7.10 21.51 6.68
N GLU A 148 -5.95 22.11 6.37
CA GLU A 148 -5.43 23.36 6.96
C GLU A 148 -5.22 23.30 8.49
N ARG A 149 -5.14 22.07 9.03
CA ARG A 149 -4.88 21.76 10.44
C ARG A 149 -3.38 21.63 10.68
N TYR A 150 -2.68 22.75 10.51
CA TYR A 150 -1.22 22.76 10.40
C TYR A 150 -0.47 22.38 11.69
N ASN A 151 -1.06 22.61 12.86
CA ASN A 151 -0.47 22.22 14.14
C ASN A 151 -0.52 20.70 14.34
N GLU A 152 -1.61 20.05 13.94
CA GLU A 152 -1.72 18.59 13.98
C GLU A 152 -0.84 17.91 12.93
N ALA A 153 -0.71 18.54 11.76
CA ALA A 153 0.23 18.10 10.73
C ALA A 153 1.69 18.17 11.22
N ASP A 154 2.07 19.23 11.94
CA ASP A 154 3.37 19.37 12.59
C ASP A 154 3.70 18.17 13.48
N PHE A 155 2.81 17.86 14.42
CA PHE A 155 2.96 16.76 15.35
C PHE A 155 3.10 15.40 14.62
N ALA A 156 2.30 15.18 13.58
CA ALA A 156 2.35 13.94 12.81
C ALA A 156 3.65 13.82 11.99
N TYR A 157 4.17 14.89 11.40
CA TYR A 157 5.47 14.89 10.74
C TYR A 157 6.62 14.65 11.73
N GLU A 158 6.57 15.22 12.93
CA GLU A 158 7.56 14.94 13.98
C GLU A 158 7.57 13.45 14.35
N ASN A 159 6.41 12.83 14.48
CA ASN A 159 6.31 11.38 14.72
C ASN A 159 6.92 10.56 13.57
N ALA A 160 6.76 10.98 12.31
CA ALA A 160 7.45 10.34 11.19
C ALA A 160 8.98 10.51 11.26
N LEU A 161 9.47 11.70 11.65
CA LEU A 161 10.90 12.00 11.79
C LEU A 161 11.55 11.25 12.96
N ARG A 162 10.81 10.78 13.97
CA ARG A 162 11.38 9.88 15.00
C ARG A 162 11.96 8.59 14.40
N PHE A 163 11.39 8.12 13.28
CA PHE A 163 11.89 6.94 12.56
C PHE A 163 12.88 7.30 11.46
N LEU A 164 12.71 8.46 10.81
CA LEU A 164 13.57 8.93 9.72
C LEU A 164 14.09 10.36 10.00
N PRO A 165 15.01 10.54 10.97
CA PRO A 165 15.35 11.86 11.54
C PRO A 165 15.95 12.86 10.55
N ASN A 166 16.51 12.37 9.43
CA ASN A 166 17.19 13.16 8.41
C ASN A 166 16.48 13.09 7.05
N ASN A 167 15.21 12.65 7.00
CA ASN A 167 14.48 12.62 5.74
C ASN A 167 14.17 14.05 5.25
N GLN A 168 14.86 14.47 4.20
CA GLN A 168 14.78 15.83 3.66
C GLN A 168 13.36 16.22 3.23
N ASN A 169 12.62 15.28 2.61
CA ASN A 169 11.25 15.54 2.16
C ASN A 169 10.30 15.77 3.34
N ILE A 170 10.41 14.99 4.42
CA ILE A 170 9.58 15.18 5.62
C ILE A 170 9.97 16.47 6.33
N LEU A 171 11.26 16.80 6.44
CA LEU A 171 11.71 18.08 7.01
C LEU A 171 11.16 19.29 6.25
N LEU A 172 11.15 19.24 4.93
CA LEU A 172 10.58 20.30 4.09
C LEU A 172 9.07 20.43 4.30
N LYS A 173 8.34 19.31 4.35
CA LYS A 173 6.89 19.32 4.62
C LYS A 173 6.58 19.86 6.02
N LEU A 174 7.36 19.46 7.04
CA LEU A 174 7.26 19.99 8.41
C LEU A 174 7.48 21.51 8.43
N ALA A 175 8.53 22.01 7.79
CA ALA A 175 8.80 23.45 7.71
C ALA A 175 7.64 24.21 7.05
N LYS A 176 7.06 23.68 5.97
CA LYS A 176 5.88 24.26 5.32
C LYS A 176 4.66 24.27 6.25
N SER A 177 4.43 23.18 6.99
CA SER A 177 3.36 23.12 7.99
C SER A 177 3.53 24.19 9.07
N ARG A 178 4.74 24.34 9.62
CA ARG A 178 5.09 25.36 10.61
C ARG A 178 4.88 26.78 10.11
N LEU A 179 5.26 27.05 8.85
CA LEU A 179 5.02 28.34 8.22
C LEU A 179 3.53 28.67 8.12
N ASN A 180 2.70 27.72 7.68
CA ASN A 180 1.26 27.94 7.59
C ASN A 180 0.59 28.06 8.97
N ALA A 181 1.13 27.37 9.98
CA ALA A 181 0.77 27.53 11.38
C ALA A 181 1.25 28.86 12.00
N GLN A 182 1.91 29.75 11.22
CA GLN A 182 2.53 30.99 11.68
C GLN A 182 3.67 30.81 12.70
N ASN A 183 4.17 29.59 12.88
CA ASN A 183 5.32 29.30 13.74
C ASN A 183 6.64 29.48 12.97
N LYS A 184 6.98 30.74 12.69
CA LYS A 184 8.18 31.11 11.91
C LYS A 184 9.48 30.65 12.58
N ILE A 185 9.52 30.63 13.92
CA ILE A 185 10.71 30.23 14.69
C ILE A 185 11.02 28.75 14.42
N LEU A 186 10.08 27.86 14.71
CA LEU A 186 10.29 26.43 14.46
C LEU A 186 10.46 26.12 12.97
N ALA A 187 9.78 26.86 12.09
CA ALA A 187 9.98 26.72 10.64
C ALA A 187 11.43 27.02 10.25
N LYS A 188 12.00 28.13 10.74
CA LYS A 188 13.39 28.52 10.50
C LYS A 188 14.36 27.44 11.00
N ASP A 189 14.19 26.95 12.22
CA ASP A 189 15.05 25.90 12.78
C ASP A 189 15.01 24.62 11.94
N THR A 190 13.82 24.24 11.46
CA THR A 190 13.63 23.07 10.61
C THR A 190 14.32 23.24 9.24
N LEU A 191 14.22 24.43 8.65
CA LEU A 191 14.88 24.76 7.38
C LEU A 191 16.40 24.79 7.52
N ILE A 192 16.92 25.33 8.63
CA ILE A 192 18.35 25.30 8.93
C ILE A 192 18.83 23.85 9.03
N LYS A 193 18.12 23.00 9.79
CA LYS A 193 18.44 21.56 9.88
C LYS A 193 18.47 20.91 8.49
N LEU A 194 17.46 21.18 7.65
CA LEU A 194 17.41 20.67 6.28
C LEU A 194 18.61 21.15 5.43
N LEU A 195 18.98 22.43 5.54
CA LEU A 195 20.11 23.00 4.82
C LEU A 195 21.48 22.53 5.35
N THR A 196 21.59 22.15 6.62
CA THR A 196 22.78 21.46 7.15
C THR A 196 22.96 20.09 6.48
N LEU A 197 21.87 19.36 6.23
CA LEU A 197 21.90 18.06 5.54
C LEU A 197 22.11 18.20 4.03
N ASN A 198 21.55 19.25 3.42
CA ASN A 198 21.66 19.54 2.01
C ASN A 198 21.78 21.06 1.77
N PRO A 199 23.00 21.60 1.75
CA PRO A 199 23.24 23.03 1.56
C PRO A 199 22.76 23.57 0.22
N ASN A 200 22.40 22.73 -0.75
CA ASN A 200 21.94 23.12 -2.08
C ASN A 200 20.44 22.92 -2.28
N HIS A 201 19.67 22.65 -1.21
CA HIS A 201 18.23 22.48 -1.30
C HIS A 201 17.53 23.81 -1.65
N SER A 202 17.30 24.05 -2.94
CA SER A 202 16.79 25.31 -3.50
C SER A 202 15.51 25.81 -2.82
N GLU A 203 14.53 24.91 -2.63
CA GLU A 203 13.26 25.32 -2.00
C GLU A 203 13.42 25.74 -0.54
N ALA A 204 14.29 25.09 0.22
CA ALA A 204 14.51 25.41 1.63
C ALA A 204 15.19 26.78 1.78
N LYS A 205 16.15 27.12 0.91
CA LYS A 205 16.76 28.45 0.85
C LYS A 205 15.72 29.54 0.61
N LYS A 206 14.88 29.36 -0.42
CA LYS A 206 13.82 30.34 -0.77
C LYS A 206 12.85 30.57 0.39
N LEU A 207 12.45 29.50 1.08
CA LEU A 207 11.57 29.61 2.25
C LEU A 207 12.25 30.35 3.41
N LEU A 208 13.52 30.06 3.68
CA LEU A 208 14.29 30.71 4.74
C LEU A 208 14.48 32.22 4.47
N GLU A 209 14.90 32.58 3.25
CA GLU A 209 15.03 33.98 2.82
C GLU A 209 13.71 34.75 2.96
N LYS A 210 12.57 34.11 2.65
CA LYS A 210 11.25 34.72 2.82
C LYS A 210 10.93 35.03 4.29
N ILE A 211 11.28 34.12 5.21
CA ILE A 211 11.11 34.34 6.66
C ILE A 211 11.95 35.56 7.09
N GLU A 212 13.22 35.61 6.69
CA GLU A 212 14.16 36.66 7.12
C GLU A 212 13.76 38.04 6.60
N LYS A 213 13.38 38.15 5.33
CA LYS A 213 12.85 39.40 4.76
C LYS A 213 11.60 39.90 5.47
N SER A 214 10.73 38.99 5.92
CA SER A 214 9.50 39.36 6.63
C SER A 214 9.75 39.94 8.02
N ASN A 215 10.88 39.63 8.66
CA ASN A 215 11.23 40.11 9.99
C ASN A 215 11.99 41.45 9.97
N HIS A 216 12.54 41.84 8.82
CA HIS A 216 13.20 43.14 8.65
C HIS A 216 12.23 44.28 8.29
N ASN A 217 10.98 43.95 7.92
CA ASN A 217 9.96 44.91 7.49
C ASN A 217 8.83 45.11 8.53
N SER A 218 9.02 44.63 9.76
CA SER A 218 8.08 44.72 10.89
C SER A 218 8.74 45.42 12.07
#